data_AF-A0A379AN83-F1
#
_entry.id   AF-A0A379AN83-F1
#
_cell.length_a   1.000
_cell.length_b   1.000
_cell.length_c   1.000
_cell.angle_alpha   90.00
_cell.angle_beta   90.00
_cell.angle_gamma   90.00
#
_symmetry.space_group_name_H-M   'P 1'
#
loop_
_entity.id
_entity.type
_entity.pdbx_description
1 polymer ?
#
loop_
_entity_poly.entity_id
_entity_poly.type
_entity_poly.pdbx_seq_one_letter_code
_entity_poly.pdbx_strand_id
1 'polypeptide(L)'
;MLSAFKLDHSRLTRLELEDENDKLTTSVWVDLIEPEEGERDRVQSELGQSLATRPELEDIEASARFFEDEDGLHIHSFFFYEDADDHAGNSTVAFTIREGRLYTLRERELPAFRLYRMARP
;
A
#
# COMPACT_ATOMS: atom_id res chain seq x y z
N MET A 1 -5.87 -6.87 -5.00
CA MET A 1 -6.64 -5.64 -5.32
C MET A 1 -5.74 -4.40 -5.24
N LEU A 2 -5.54 -3.75 -6.38
CA LEU A 2 -4.79 -2.52 -6.55
C LEU A 2 -5.72 -1.30 -6.62
N SER A 3 -5.36 -0.23 -5.92
CA SER A 3 -5.98 1.09 -6.03
C SER A 3 -4.91 2.17 -6.12
N ALA A 4 -5.13 3.19 -6.94
CA ALA A 4 -4.20 4.30 -7.08
C ALA A 4 -4.92 5.65 -6.91
N PHE A 5 -4.21 6.63 -6.37
CA PHE A 5 -4.74 7.95 -6.08
C PHE A 5 -3.77 9.02 -6.57
N LYS A 6 -4.30 10.07 -7.18
CA LYS A 6 -3.56 11.28 -7.54
C LYS A 6 -3.99 12.45 -6.66
N LEU A 7 -3.13 13.44 -6.57
CA LEU A 7 -3.45 14.69 -5.90
C LEU A 7 -4.08 15.68 -6.89
N ASP A 8 -5.24 16.23 -6.53
CA ASP A 8 -5.90 17.30 -7.26
C ASP A 8 -6.30 18.40 -6.26
N HIS A 9 -5.68 19.58 -6.36
CA HIS A 9 -5.87 20.68 -5.41
C HIS A 9 -5.75 20.25 -3.93
N SER A 10 -4.70 19.49 -3.60
CA SER A 10 -4.45 18.92 -2.26
C SER A 10 -5.52 17.94 -1.78
N ARG A 11 -6.35 17.40 -2.68
CA ARG A 11 -7.34 16.36 -2.39
C ARG A 11 -6.97 15.08 -3.13
N LEU A 12 -7.07 13.95 -2.44
CA LEU A 12 -6.86 12.65 -3.06
C LEU A 12 -8.07 12.32 -3.94
N THR A 13 -7.80 12.00 -5.20
CA THR A 13 -8.79 11.51 -6.16
C THR A 13 -8.34 10.13 -6.63
N ARG A 14 -9.28 9.18 -6.68
CA ARG A 14 -9.00 7.84 -7.18
C ARG A 14 -8.73 7.91 -8.68
N LEU A 15 -7.73 7.18 -9.15
CA LEU A 15 -7.54 6.91 -10.57
C LEU A 15 -8.51 5.79 -10.98
N GLU A 16 -9.27 6.04 -12.03
CA GLU A 16 -9.98 4.97 -12.73
C GLU A 16 -8.92 4.19 -13.53
N LEU A 17 -8.74 2.92 -13.19
CA LEU A 17 -7.82 2.00 -13.85
C LEU A 17 -8.69 0.94 -14.53
N GLU A 18 -9.36 1.34 -15.60
CA GLU A 18 -10.32 0.50 -16.33
C GLU A 18 -9.60 -0.36 -17.37
N ASP A 19 -8.50 0.16 -17.95
CA ASP A 19 -7.70 -0.52 -18.97
C ASP A 19 -6.22 -0.64 -18.58
N GLU A 20 -5.51 -1.57 -19.23
CA GLU A 20 -4.05 -1.73 -19.07
C GLU A 20 -3.25 -0.49 -19.54
N ASN A 21 -3.86 0.38 -20.33
CA ASN A 21 -3.25 1.64 -20.77
C ASN A 21 -3.28 2.73 -19.68
N ASP A 22 -4.11 2.58 -18.64
CA ASP A 22 -4.19 3.55 -17.56
C ASP A 22 -2.93 3.47 -16.70
N LYS A 23 -2.12 4.54 -16.72
CA LYS A 23 -0.81 4.50 -16.07
C LYS A 23 -0.87 4.89 -14.60
N LEU A 24 -0.16 4.11 -13.78
CA LEU A 24 0.07 4.40 -12.35
C LEU A 24 1.02 5.59 -12.14
N THR A 25 1.74 6.03 -13.17
CA THR A 25 2.81 7.04 -13.08
C THR A 25 2.35 8.38 -12.50
N THR A 26 1.07 8.73 -12.63
CA THR A 26 0.50 9.97 -12.08
C THR A 26 0.02 9.86 -10.64
N SER A 27 0.05 8.66 -10.05
CA SER A 27 -0.35 8.44 -8.67
C SER A 27 0.66 9.02 -7.68
N VAL A 28 0.15 9.54 -6.57
CA VAL A 28 0.92 9.90 -5.37
C VAL A 28 0.82 8.80 -4.30
N TRP A 29 -0.20 7.95 -4.39
CA TRP A 29 -0.41 6.82 -3.49
C TRP A 29 -0.92 5.60 -4.27
N VAL A 30 -0.27 4.45 -4.09
CA VAL A 30 -0.70 3.14 -4.57
C VAL A 30 -0.97 2.24 -3.36
N ASP A 31 -2.20 1.75 -3.25
CA ASP A 31 -2.67 0.87 -2.17
C ASP A 31 -2.94 -0.52 -2.72
N LEU A 32 -2.29 -1.54 -2.16
CA LEU A 32 -2.38 -2.93 -2.55
C LEU A 32 -2.90 -3.77 -1.38
N ILE A 33 -3.98 -4.50 -1.63
CA ILE A 33 -4.58 -5.44 -0.69
C ILE A 33 -4.52 -6.82 -1.30
N GLU A 34 -3.82 -7.75 -0.64
CA GLU A 34 -3.61 -9.11 -1.14
C GLU A 34 -3.36 -9.14 -2.65
N PRO A 35 -2.33 -8.43 -3.15
CA PRO A 35 -2.17 -8.26 -4.58
C PRO A 35 -1.84 -9.58 -5.26
N GLU A 36 -2.46 -9.78 -6.41
CA GLU A 36 -2.12 -10.87 -7.32
C GLU A 36 -0.78 -10.59 -8.02
N GLU A 37 -0.18 -11.62 -8.61
CA GLU A 37 1.11 -11.51 -9.31
C GLU A 37 1.09 -10.43 -10.40
N GLY A 38 0.03 -10.39 -11.22
CA GLY A 38 -0.13 -9.36 -12.25
C GLY A 38 -0.21 -7.93 -11.71
N GLU A 39 -0.76 -7.72 -10.51
CA GLU A 39 -0.80 -6.39 -9.87
C GLU A 39 0.59 -5.98 -9.36
N ARG A 40 1.36 -6.94 -8.82
CA ARG A 40 2.76 -6.72 -8.41
C ARG A 40 3.65 -6.40 -9.61
N ASP A 41 3.53 -7.19 -10.68
CA ASP A 41 4.27 -7.00 -11.92
C ASP A 41 3.95 -5.64 -12.57
N ARG A 42 2.68 -5.21 -12.51
CA ARG A 42 2.29 -3.88 -12.97
C ARG A 42 2.98 -2.76 -12.17
N VAL A 43 3.02 -2.86 -10.85
CA VAL A 43 3.74 -1.88 -10.00
C VAL A 43 5.24 -1.88 -10.31
N GLN A 44 5.85 -3.06 -10.45
CA GLN A 44 7.26 -3.18 -10.81
C GLN A 44 7.55 -2.57 -12.19
N SER A 45 6.75 -2.91 -13.21
CA SER A 45 7.00 -2.49 -14.60
C SER A 45 6.71 -1.02 -14.85
N GLU A 46 5.67 -0.46 -14.24
CA GLU A 46 5.28 0.94 -14.45
C GLU A 46 6.01 1.93 -13.52
N LEU A 47 6.33 1.51 -12.30
CA LEU A 47 6.86 2.39 -11.25
C LEU A 47 8.26 1.97 -10.76
N GLY A 48 8.78 0.83 -11.20
CA GLY A 48 10.08 0.32 -10.80
C GLY A 48 10.17 -0.05 -9.32
N GLN A 49 9.04 -0.30 -8.66
CA GLN A 49 8.95 -0.53 -7.22
C GLN A 49 8.79 -2.01 -6.90
N SER A 50 9.76 -2.58 -6.19
CA SER A 50 9.61 -3.90 -5.58
C SER A 50 8.73 -3.79 -4.34
N LEU A 51 7.82 -4.74 -4.18
CA LEU A 51 6.94 -4.83 -3.00
C LEU A 51 7.41 -5.95 -2.08
N ALA A 52 7.33 -5.70 -0.77
CA ALA A 52 7.64 -6.72 0.23
C ALA A 52 6.87 -8.03 -0.01
N THR A 53 7.54 -9.14 0.27
CA THR A 53 6.99 -10.49 0.25
C THR A 53 6.22 -10.77 1.54
N ARG A 54 5.35 -11.79 1.54
CA ARG A 54 4.58 -12.14 2.74
C ARG A 54 5.47 -12.48 3.95
N PRO A 55 6.55 -13.30 3.81
CA PRO A 55 7.44 -13.58 4.93
C PRO A 55 8.07 -12.32 5.56
N GLU A 56 8.47 -11.33 4.75
CA GLU A 56 9.06 -10.07 5.26
C GLU A 56 8.06 -9.23 6.08
N LEU A 57 6.75 -9.43 5.91
CA LEU A 57 5.72 -8.78 6.74
C LEU A 57 5.54 -9.44 8.10
N GLU A 58 6.02 -10.67 8.27
CA GLU A 58 5.97 -11.43 9.52
C GLU A 58 7.17 -11.11 10.43
N ASP A 59 8.26 -10.59 9.87
CA ASP A 59 9.45 -10.20 10.63
C ASP A 59 9.13 -9.12 11.67
N ILE A 60 9.65 -9.30 12.88
CA ILE A 60 9.38 -8.43 14.03
C ILE A 60 10.57 -7.57 14.41
N GLU A 61 11.75 -7.88 13.88
CA GLU A 61 13.00 -7.19 14.11
C GLU A 61 12.92 -5.75 13.61
N ALA A 62 13.39 -4.80 14.41
CA ALA A 62 13.38 -3.38 14.04
C ALA A 62 14.08 -3.12 12.69
N SER A 63 15.16 -3.84 12.39
CA SER A 63 15.90 -3.74 11.13
C SER A 63 15.13 -4.28 9.91
N ALA A 64 14.18 -5.19 10.12
CA ALA A 64 13.30 -5.71 9.07
C ALA A 64 12.01 -4.89 8.93
N ARG A 65 11.77 -3.93 9.82
CA ARG A 65 10.55 -3.11 9.85
C ARG A 65 10.78 -1.63 9.55
N PHE A 66 11.95 -1.10 9.86
CA PHE A 66 12.26 0.31 9.70
C PHE A 66 13.66 0.45 9.09
N PHE A 67 13.71 0.60 7.77
CA PHE A 67 14.96 0.63 7.03
C PHE A 67 14.83 1.45 5.73
N GLU A 68 15.98 1.79 5.15
CA GLU A 68 16.09 2.43 3.84
C GLU A 68 16.98 1.58 2.94
N ASP A 69 16.60 1.41 1.68
CA ASP A 69 17.39 0.75 0.63
C ASP A 69 17.16 1.40 -0.75
N GLU A 70 17.49 0.71 -1.84
CA GLU A 70 17.30 1.20 -3.22
C GLU A 70 15.84 1.37 -3.65
N ASP A 71 14.92 0.69 -2.96
CA ASP A 71 13.48 0.73 -3.13
C ASP A 71 12.79 1.76 -2.22
N GLY A 72 13.56 2.50 -1.41
CA GLY A 72 13.11 3.69 -0.68
C GLY A 72 13.10 3.53 0.84
N LEU A 73 12.26 4.33 1.51
CA LEU A 73 12.05 4.26 2.95
C LEU A 73 10.93 3.27 3.27
N HIS A 74 11.22 2.27 4.08
CA HIS A 74 10.30 1.20 4.47
C HIS A 74 9.90 1.32 5.94
N ILE A 75 8.59 1.21 6.19
CA ILE A 75 7.99 1.25 7.52
C ILE A 75 6.92 0.16 7.60
N HIS A 76 7.20 -0.92 8.33
CA HIS A 76 6.25 -2.01 8.58
C HIS A 76 5.60 -1.78 9.94
N SER A 77 4.33 -1.40 9.96
CA SER A 77 3.62 -1.03 11.18
C SER A 77 2.40 -1.91 11.41
N PHE A 78 2.10 -2.20 12.68
CA PHE A 78 0.88 -2.92 13.03
C PHE A 78 -0.32 -1.98 12.95
N PHE A 79 -1.37 -2.48 12.29
CA PHE A 79 -2.67 -1.85 12.26
C PHE A 79 -3.69 -2.76 12.94
N PHE A 80 -4.44 -2.16 13.85
CA PHE A 80 -5.50 -2.83 14.59
C PHE A 80 -6.70 -3.13 13.69
N TYR A 81 -7.33 -4.28 13.90
CA TYR A 81 -8.62 -4.64 13.33
C TYR A 81 -9.39 -5.59 14.27
N GLU A 82 -10.68 -5.72 14.03
CA GLU A 82 -11.53 -6.77 14.61
C GLU A 82 -11.92 -7.72 13.47
N ASP A 83 -11.83 -9.03 13.69
CA ASP A 83 -12.24 -10.03 12.72
C ASP A 83 -13.76 -10.27 12.73
N ALA A 84 -14.23 -11.26 11.96
CA ALA A 84 -15.66 -11.56 11.84
C ALA A 84 -16.26 -12.19 13.11
N ASP A 85 -15.43 -12.69 14.03
CA ASP A 85 -15.82 -13.32 15.29
C ASP A 85 -15.60 -12.37 16.49
N ASP A 86 -15.50 -11.05 16.22
CA ASP A 86 -15.24 -9.98 17.21
C ASP A 86 -13.92 -10.13 17.97
N HIS A 87 -12.92 -10.83 17.40
CA HIS A 87 -11.59 -10.90 17.99
C HIS A 87 -10.68 -9.78 17.50
N ALA A 88 -10.01 -9.14 18.46
CA ALA A 88 -8.98 -8.14 18.20
C ALA A 88 -7.72 -8.76 17.59
N GLY A 89 -7.18 -8.11 16.55
CA GLY A 89 -5.96 -8.53 15.88
C GLY A 89 -5.12 -7.35 15.40
N ASN A 90 -3.86 -7.66 15.06
CA ASN A 90 -2.96 -6.76 14.37
C ASN A 90 -2.61 -7.33 13.00
N SER A 91 -2.58 -6.48 11.98
CA SER A 91 -2.09 -6.81 10.65
C SER A 91 -0.92 -5.89 10.33
N THR A 92 0.20 -6.45 9.90
CA THR A 92 1.33 -5.65 9.40
C THR A 92 0.93 -4.99 8.10
N VAL A 93 1.18 -3.69 8.00
CA VAL A 93 1.11 -2.93 6.76
C VAL A 93 2.51 -2.45 6.43
N ALA A 94 3.00 -2.80 5.24
CA ALA A 94 4.23 -2.25 4.71
C ALA A 94 3.94 -0.93 4.00
N PHE A 95 4.51 0.14 4.53
CA PHE A 95 4.57 1.45 3.89
C PHE A 95 5.93 1.60 3.24
N THR A 96 5.95 1.97 1.97
CA THR A 96 7.19 2.33 1.27
C THR A 96 7.03 3.73 0.68
N ILE A 97 8.01 4.59 0.88
CA ILE A 97 8.06 5.93 0.27
C ILE A 97 9.27 6.00 -0.63
N ARG A 98 9.03 6.26 -1.92
CA ARG A 98 10.07 6.39 -2.93
C ARG A 98 9.67 7.45 -3.96
N GLU A 99 10.59 8.35 -4.30
CA GLU A 99 10.38 9.41 -5.30
C GLU A 99 9.09 10.23 -5.10
N GLY A 100 8.72 10.49 -3.84
CA GLY A 100 7.51 11.25 -3.50
C GLY A 100 6.19 10.49 -3.67
N ARG A 101 6.23 9.18 -3.96
CA ARG A 101 5.07 8.29 -3.98
C ARG A 101 5.03 7.40 -2.75
N LEU A 102 3.82 7.23 -2.21
CA LEU A 102 3.52 6.28 -1.14
C LEU A 102 3.01 4.97 -1.72
N TYR A 103 3.53 3.86 -1.22
CA TYR A 103 3.02 2.52 -1.46
C TYR A 103 2.53 1.95 -0.12
N THR A 104 1.35 1.34 -0.12
CA THR A 104 0.86 0.57 1.02
C THR A 104 0.54 -0.84 0.58
N LEU A 105 1.14 -1.83 1.24
CA LEU A 105 0.87 -3.25 1.03
C LEU A 105 0.29 -3.85 2.31
N ARG A 106 -0.86 -4.51 2.18
CA ARG A 106 -1.59 -5.10 3.31
C ARG A 106 -2.29 -6.39 2.92
N GLU A 107 -2.49 -7.25 3.90
CA GLU A 107 -3.11 -8.58 3.70
C GLU A 107 -4.63 -8.57 3.88
N ARG A 108 -5.23 -7.43 4.21
CA ARG A 108 -6.68 -7.34 4.44
C ARG A 108 -7.19 -5.93 4.38
N GLU A 109 -8.52 -5.82 4.38
CA GLU A 109 -9.20 -4.56 4.64
C GLU A 109 -9.03 -4.10 6.08
N LEU A 110 -8.73 -2.81 6.26
CA LEU A 110 -8.45 -2.23 7.57
C LEU A 110 -9.35 -1.01 7.83
N PRO A 111 -9.95 -0.88 9.03
CA PRO A 111 -10.85 0.23 9.35
C PRO A 111 -10.22 1.61 9.16
N ALA A 112 -8.93 1.77 9.49
CA ALA A 112 -8.21 3.03 9.34
C ALA A 112 -8.11 3.48 7.87
N PHE A 113 -7.82 2.55 6.96
CA PHE A 113 -7.73 2.83 5.52
C PHE A 113 -9.10 3.18 4.94
N ARG A 114 -10.13 2.43 5.32
CA ARG A 114 -11.53 2.72 4.91
C ARG A 114 -11.94 4.12 5.38
N LEU A 115 -11.68 4.45 6.64
CA LEU A 115 -12.00 5.75 7.21
C LEU A 115 -11.26 6.88 6.48
N TYR A 116 -9.95 6.73 6.26
CA TYR A 116 -9.14 7.75 5.59
C TYR A 116 -9.58 7.98 4.13
N ARG A 117 -9.95 6.92 3.41
CA ARG A 117 -10.47 7.02 2.02
C ARG A 117 -11.85 7.66 1.95
N MET A 118 -12.67 7.52 2.99
CA MET A 118 -13.99 8.14 3.07
C MET A 118 -13.95 9.59 3.55
N ALA A 119 -12.96 9.93 4.37
CA ALA A 119 -12.74 11.28 4.85
C ALA A 119 -12.50 12.20 3.63
N ARG A 120 -13.53 12.97 3.27
CA ARG A 120 -13.39 14.08 2.34
C ARG A 120 -12.83 15.25 3.16
N PRO A 121 -11.56 15.67 2.96
CA PRO A 121 -11.17 17.01 3.36
C PRO A 121 -11.89 18.05 2.51
#